data_AF-A0AA38MNR7-F1
#
_entry.id   AF-A0AA38MNR7-F1
#
_cell.length_a   1.000
_cell.length_b   1.000
_cell.length_c   1.000
_cell.angle_alpha   90.00
_cell.angle_beta   90.00
_cell.angle_gamma   90.00
#
_symmetry.space_group_name_H-M   'P 1'
#
loop_
_entity.id
_entity.type
_entity.pdbx_description
1 polymer ?
#
loop_
_entity_poly.entity_id
_entity_poly.type
_entity_poly.pdbx_seq_one_letter_code
_entity_poly.pdbx_strand_id
1 'polypeptide(L)'
;MLVVTLHDTKTKKKRMFAVGSECNGYEIYKKYLQLRPKGVKHNRFFLFYLNGKCTVQPVGIHSFAKMPQKIAEYLKLPDAVSYTGHSFRRTSATFLADSGADIQTLKRYGGWESSSVAEKYVEESIGNKIKTSKRIFSGVPGTSKENNTGIVVNQDNLRQEHIDIVRLGGFNFFEFKQLYF
;
A
#
# COMPACT_ATOMS: atom_id res chain seq x y z
N MET A 1 17.16 1.76 -6.95
CA MET A 1 15.81 1.85 -7.57
C MET A 1 15.56 0.58 -8.38
N LEU A 2 14.38 -0.01 -8.29
CA LEU A 2 13.94 -1.15 -9.09
C LEU A 2 12.68 -0.75 -9.86
N VAL A 3 12.64 -0.99 -11.17
CA VAL A 3 11.43 -0.79 -11.99
C VAL A 3 10.87 -2.16 -12.34
N VAL A 4 9.59 -2.36 -12.09
CA VAL A 4 8.89 -3.62 -12.32
C VAL A 4 7.81 -3.40 -13.38
N THR A 5 7.71 -4.35 -14.30
CA THR A 5 6.69 -4.35 -15.36
C THR A 5 5.72 -5.49 -15.13
N LEU A 6 4.43 -5.18 -15.19
CA LEU A 6 3.30 -6.09 -15.09
C LEU A 6 2.78 -6.36 -16.50
N HIS A 7 2.96 -7.60 -16.97
CA HIS A 7 2.60 -8.01 -18.33
C HIS A 7 1.20 -8.60 -18.41
N ASP A 8 0.83 -9.47 -17.47
CA ASP A 8 -0.50 -10.06 -17.37
C ASP A 8 -1.30 -9.28 -16.34
N THR A 9 -2.23 -8.45 -16.82
CA THR A 9 -3.19 -7.77 -15.95
C THR A 9 -4.63 -8.11 -16.30
N LYS A 10 -5.55 -8.01 -15.33
CA LYS A 10 -7.00 -8.22 -15.54
C LYS A 10 -7.56 -7.43 -16.74
N THR A 11 -6.99 -6.26 -17.03
CA THR A 11 -7.39 -5.38 -18.14
C THR A 11 -6.51 -5.52 -19.39
N LYS A 12 -5.53 -6.43 -19.40
CA LYS A 12 -4.52 -6.63 -20.45
C LYS A 12 -3.69 -5.39 -20.79
N LYS A 13 -3.74 -4.37 -19.93
CA LYS A 13 -2.92 -3.17 -20.06
C LYS A 13 -1.62 -3.37 -19.29
N LYS A 14 -0.49 -3.15 -19.98
CA LYS A 14 0.83 -3.14 -19.35
C LYS A 14 0.87 -2.03 -18.30
N ARG A 15 1.40 -2.34 -17.13
CA ARG A 15 1.61 -1.37 -16.06
C ARG A 15 3.03 -1.47 -15.54
N MET A 16 3.59 -0.34 -15.12
CA MET A 16 4.94 -0.26 -14.59
C MET A 16 4.91 0.51 -13.29
N PHE A 17 5.81 0.13 -12.40
CA PHE A 17 6.00 0.82 -11.14
C PHE A 17 7.45 0.82 -10.71
N ALA A 18 7.78 1.78 -9.84
CA ALA A 18 9.11 1.91 -9.28
C ALA A 18 9.09 1.62 -7.78
N VAL A 19 10.02 0.78 -7.33
CA VAL A 19 10.34 0.58 -5.93
C VAL A 19 11.55 1.46 -5.62
N GLY A 20 11.28 2.52 -4.85
CA GLY A 20 12.26 3.49 -4.40
C GLY A 20 13.16 2.97 -3.27
N SER A 21 14.15 3.78 -2.90
CA SER A 21 15.07 3.55 -1.77
C SER A 21 14.39 3.70 -0.41
N GLU A 22 13.26 4.39 -0.36
CA GLU A 22 12.62 4.96 0.82
C GLU A 22 11.99 3.89 1.71
N CYS A 23 11.72 2.70 1.15
CA CYS A 23 11.12 1.57 1.84
C CYS A 23 12.06 0.36 1.98
N ASN A 24 13.37 0.53 1.76
CA ASN A 24 14.36 -0.56 1.73
C ASN A 24 14.00 -1.71 0.74
N GLY A 25 13.06 -1.47 -0.18
CA GLY A 25 12.48 -2.51 -1.03
C GLY A 25 13.50 -3.13 -1.99
N TYR A 26 14.46 -2.34 -2.46
CA TYR A 26 15.55 -2.84 -3.31
C TYR A 26 16.47 -3.84 -2.57
N GLU A 27 16.79 -3.59 -1.30
CA GLU A 27 17.61 -4.51 -0.51
C GLU A 27 16.85 -5.78 -0.17
N ILE A 28 15.56 -5.66 0.16
CA ILE A 28 14.68 -6.82 0.38
C ILE A 28 14.60 -7.68 -0.88
N TYR A 29 14.44 -7.05 -2.05
CA TYR A 29 14.46 -7.73 -3.35
C TYR A 29 15.77 -8.50 -3.57
N LYS A 30 16.93 -7.86 -3.36
CA LYS A 30 18.24 -8.52 -3.50
C LYS A 30 18.41 -9.69 -2.54
N LYS A 31 18.07 -9.52 -1.26
CA LYS A 31 18.10 -10.59 -0.26
C LYS A 31 17.21 -11.77 -0.68
N TYR A 32 16.00 -11.47 -1.17
CA TYR A 32 15.09 -12.50 -1.65
C TYR A 32 15.65 -13.25 -2.86
N LEU A 33 16.25 -12.56 -3.84
CA LEU A 33 16.89 -13.19 -5.00
C LEU A 33 17.98 -14.20 -4.59
N GLN A 34 18.79 -13.88 -3.58
CA GLN A 34 19.86 -14.76 -3.09
C GLN A 34 19.31 -16.05 -2.46
N LEU A 35 18.11 -16.02 -1.90
CA LEU A 35 17.45 -17.19 -1.29
C LEU A 35 16.81 -18.12 -2.33
N ARG A 36 16.61 -17.66 -3.57
CA ARG A 36 15.91 -18.44 -4.59
C ARG A 36 16.75 -19.65 -5.03
N PRO A 37 16.15 -20.85 -5.15
CA PRO A 37 16.86 -22.02 -5.65
C PRO A 37 17.22 -21.85 -7.13
N LYS A 38 18.31 -22.51 -7.53
CA LYS A 38 18.67 -22.68 -8.95
C LYS A 38 17.73 -23.70 -9.59
N GLY A 39 17.40 -23.53 -10.88
CA GLY A 39 16.61 -24.52 -11.64
C GLY A 39 15.09 -24.34 -11.59
N VAL A 40 14.59 -23.16 -11.22
CA VAL A 40 13.17 -22.82 -11.33
C VAL A 40 12.76 -22.80 -12.82
N LYS A 41 11.82 -23.66 -13.21
CA LYS A 41 11.40 -23.84 -14.61
C LYS A 41 10.36 -22.82 -15.10
N HIS A 42 10.02 -21.83 -14.28
CA HIS A 42 8.98 -20.85 -14.57
C HIS A 42 9.43 -19.43 -14.19
N ASN A 43 8.73 -18.43 -14.74
CA ASN A 43 9.09 -17.03 -14.54
C ASN A 43 8.40 -16.36 -13.33
N ARG A 44 7.65 -17.11 -12.51
CA ARG A 44 6.97 -16.54 -11.32
C ARG A 44 8.00 -16.03 -10.31
N PHE A 45 7.84 -14.78 -9.90
CA PHE A 45 8.75 -14.13 -8.97
C PHE A 45 8.59 -14.62 -7.52
N PHE A 46 7.39 -14.96 -7.04
CA PHE A 46 7.25 -15.45 -5.66
C PHE A 46 7.17 -16.96 -5.58
N LEU A 47 8.09 -17.53 -4.80
CA LEU A 47 8.23 -18.95 -4.50
C LEU A 47 7.88 -19.24 -3.05
N PHE A 48 7.28 -20.41 -2.83
CA PHE A 48 6.84 -20.86 -1.52
C PHE A 48 8.04 -21.09 -0.60
N TYR A 49 7.88 -20.73 0.67
CA TYR A 49 8.90 -20.89 1.69
C TYR A 49 8.41 -21.91 2.71
N LEU A 50 9.17 -22.98 2.90
CA LEU A 50 8.82 -24.08 3.78
C LEU A 50 10.05 -24.51 4.55
N ASN A 51 9.89 -24.74 5.86
CA ASN A 51 10.94 -25.24 6.75
C ASN A 51 12.26 -24.47 6.64
N GLY A 52 12.18 -23.13 6.61
CA GLY A 52 13.37 -22.30 6.56
C GLY A 52 14.02 -22.19 5.18
N LYS A 53 13.42 -22.72 4.10
CA LYS A 53 14.00 -22.72 2.75
C LYS A 53 13.02 -22.29 1.67
N CYS A 54 13.54 -21.65 0.62
CA CYS A 54 12.78 -21.31 -0.58
C CYS A 54 12.68 -22.53 -1.50
N THR A 55 11.46 -22.86 -1.90
CA THR A 55 11.16 -24.01 -2.78
C THR A 55 11.12 -23.56 -4.25
N VAL A 56 10.97 -24.49 -5.18
CA VAL A 56 10.75 -24.19 -6.61
C VAL A 56 9.27 -23.94 -6.95
N GLN A 57 8.35 -24.14 -6.00
CA GLN A 57 6.92 -23.98 -6.24
C GLN A 57 6.51 -22.52 -6.11
N PRO A 58 5.64 -21.99 -6.98
CA PRO A 58 5.16 -20.63 -6.86
C PRO A 58 4.22 -20.47 -5.65
N VAL A 59 4.25 -19.31 -5.00
CA VAL A 59 3.29 -18.98 -3.94
C VAL A 59 1.88 -18.91 -4.53
N GLY A 60 0.89 -19.49 -3.84
CA GLY A 60 -0.51 -19.44 -4.24
C GLY A 60 -1.18 -18.09 -3.97
N ILE A 61 -2.19 -17.74 -4.76
CA ILE A 61 -2.92 -16.47 -4.64
C ILE A 61 -3.56 -16.28 -3.26
N HIS A 62 -4.07 -17.36 -2.66
CA HIS A 62 -4.68 -17.33 -1.34
C HIS A 62 -3.68 -17.08 -0.20
N SER A 63 -2.40 -17.45 -0.40
CA SER A 63 -1.35 -17.17 0.59
C SER A 63 -1.13 -15.67 0.73
N PHE A 64 -1.03 -14.95 -0.39
CA PHE A 64 -0.98 -13.50 -0.36
C PHE A 64 -2.29 -12.92 0.16
N ALA A 65 -3.44 -13.38 -0.33
CA ALA A 65 -4.74 -12.83 0.10
C ALA A 65 -4.98 -12.87 1.62
N LYS A 66 -4.43 -13.87 2.32
CA LYS A 66 -4.50 -14.03 3.79
C LYS A 66 -3.39 -13.32 4.56
N MET A 67 -2.38 -12.76 3.89
CA MET A 67 -1.25 -12.10 4.55
C MET A 67 -1.68 -10.93 5.45
N PRO A 68 -2.61 -10.04 5.04
CA PRO A 68 -3.03 -8.93 5.90
C PRO A 68 -3.74 -9.43 7.16
N GLN A 69 -4.61 -10.42 7.04
CA GLN A 69 -5.24 -11.11 8.17
C GLN A 69 -4.19 -11.65 9.14
N LYS A 70 -3.17 -12.38 8.66
CA LYS A 70 -2.11 -12.91 9.52
C LYS A 70 -1.33 -11.82 10.26
N ILE A 71 -1.08 -10.70 9.60
CA ILE A 71 -0.42 -9.54 10.23
C ILE A 71 -1.32 -8.94 11.29
N ALA A 72 -2.62 -8.77 11.01
CA ALA A 72 -3.60 -8.27 11.97
C ALA A 72 -3.75 -9.20 13.19
N GLU A 73 -3.77 -10.52 12.99
CA GLU A 73 -3.76 -11.53 14.06
C GLU A 73 -2.51 -11.41 14.93
N TYR A 74 -1.33 -11.30 14.31
CA TYR A 74 -0.05 -11.13 15.02
C TYR A 74 -0.02 -9.84 15.87
N LEU A 75 -0.52 -8.74 15.31
CA LEU A 75 -0.64 -7.45 16.00
C LEU A 75 -1.82 -7.38 16.99
N LYS A 76 -2.63 -8.44 17.08
CA LYS A 76 -3.83 -8.52 17.94
C LYS A 76 -4.85 -7.41 17.67
N LEU A 77 -5.02 -7.05 16.39
CA LEU A 77 -6.04 -6.09 15.99
C LEU A 77 -7.44 -6.71 16.11
N PRO A 78 -8.46 -5.90 16.46
CA PRO A 78 -9.85 -6.37 16.43
C PRO A 78 -10.25 -6.74 15.00
N ASP A 79 -11.09 -7.78 14.89
CA ASP A 79 -11.65 -8.26 13.61
C ASP A 79 -10.60 -8.50 12.52
N ALA A 80 -9.54 -9.26 12.85
CA ALA A 80 -8.46 -9.57 11.92
C ALA A 80 -8.94 -10.22 10.59
N VAL A 81 -10.08 -10.93 10.62
CA VAL A 81 -10.69 -11.58 9.45
C VAL A 81 -11.11 -10.57 8.37
N SER A 82 -11.44 -9.33 8.76
CA SER A 82 -11.77 -8.25 7.81
C SER A 82 -10.57 -7.77 6.99
N TYR A 83 -9.34 -8.07 7.42
CA TYR A 83 -8.12 -7.65 6.72
C TYR A 83 -7.82 -8.58 5.55
N THR A 84 -8.39 -8.26 4.40
CA THR A 84 -8.19 -9.00 3.16
C THR A 84 -7.01 -8.48 2.35
N GLY A 85 -6.57 -9.24 1.33
CA GLY A 85 -5.60 -8.76 0.35
C GLY A 85 -5.97 -7.47 -0.39
N HIS A 86 -7.17 -6.90 -0.23
CA HIS A 86 -7.52 -5.57 -0.75
C HIS A 86 -7.18 -4.43 0.23
N SER A 87 -7.02 -4.73 1.53
CA SER A 87 -6.73 -3.74 2.57
C SER A 87 -5.46 -2.95 2.24
N PHE A 88 -4.35 -3.61 1.89
CA PHE A 88 -3.11 -2.92 1.51
C PHE A 88 -3.28 -1.92 0.35
N ARG A 89 -4.06 -2.30 -0.68
CA ARG A 89 -4.36 -1.43 -1.82
C ARG A 89 -5.13 -0.19 -1.37
N ARG A 90 -6.17 -0.39 -0.56
CA ARG A 90 -7.00 0.72 -0.07
C ARG A 90 -6.17 1.67 0.78
N THR A 91 -5.43 1.13 1.74
CA THR A 91 -4.61 1.93 2.65
C THR A 91 -3.57 2.74 1.88
N SER A 92 -2.87 2.14 0.91
CA SER A 92 -1.87 2.89 0.13
C SER A 92 -2.47 3.93 -0.81
N ALA A 93 -3.68 3.71 -1.36
CA ALA A 93 -4.40 4.73 -2.14
C ALA A 93 -4.84 5.90 -1.25
N THR A 94 -5.34 5.62 -0.04
CA THR A 94 -5.70 6.65 0.94
C THR A 94 -4.48 7.45 1.38
N PHE A 95 -3.34 6.81 1.66
CA PHE A 95 -2.08 7.52 1.97
C PHE A 95 -1.66 8.46 0.84
N LEU A 96 -1.78 8.01 -0.41
CA LEU A 96 -1.50 8.86 -1.57
C LEU A 96 -2.48 10.05 -1.64
N ALA A 97 -3.76 9.84 -1.37
CA ALA A 97 -4.76 10.91 -1.32
C ALA A 97 -4.50 11.91 -0.18
N ASP A 98 -4.14 11.42 1.00
CA ASP A 98 -3.81 12.23 2.19
C ASP A 98 -2.56 13.10 1.97
N SER A 99 -1.61 12.61 1.15
CA SER A 99 -0.43 13.36 0.71
C SER A 99 -0.79 14.55 -0.21
N GLY A 100 -2.04 14.65 -0.66
CA GLY A 100 -2.53 15.70 -1.54
C GLY A 100 -2.35 15.40 -3.02
N ALA A 101 -2.15 14.13 -3.39
CA ALA A 101 -2.07 13.74 -4.79
C ALA A 101 -3.38 14.04 -5.53
N ASP A 102 -3.27 14.54 -6.76
CA ASP A 102 -4.41 14.81 -7.61
C ASP A 102 -5.09 13.51 -8.10
N ILE A 103 -6.31 13.65 -8.60
CA ILE A 103 -7.13 12.52 -9.05
C ILE A 103 -6.49 11.74 -10.21
N GLN A 104 -5.77 12.41 -11.13
CA GLN A 104 -5.08 11.73 -12.22
C GLN A 104 -3.92 10.89 -11.70
N THR A 105 -3.17 11.40 -10.74
CA THR A 105 -2.09 10.67 -10.05
C THR A 105 -2.65 9.44 -9.33
N LEU A 106 -3.79 9.57 -8.64
CA LEU A 106 -4.49 8.43 -8.03
C LEU A 106 -4.98 7.41 -9.07
N LYS A 107 -5.53 7.86 -10.20
CA LYS A 107 -5.97 6.99 -11.30
C LYS A 107 -4.80 6.21 -11.91
N ARG A 108 -3.67 6.88 -12.15
CA ARG A 108 -2.43 6.26 -12.65
C ARG A 108 -1.93 5.20 -11.66
N TYR A 109 -1.87 5.54 -10.38
CA TYR A 109 -1.47 4.62 -9.30
C TYR A 109 -2.38 3.39 -9.21
N GLY A 110 -3.70 3.60 -9.17
CA GLY A 110 -4.68 2.51 -9.06
C GLY A 110 -4.87 1.72 -10.36
N GLY A 111 -4.39 2.23 -11.50
CA GLY A 111 -4.76 1.76 -12.84
C GLY A 111 -6.28 1.78 -13.06
N TRP A 112 -6.93 2.86 -12.64
CA TRP A 112 -8.38 3.04 -12.76
C TRP A 112 -8.73 3.88 -14.00
N GLU A 113 -9.59 3.33 -14.86
CA GLU A 113 -10.13 4.07 -16.02
C GLU A 113 -11.14 5.13 -15.58
N SER A 114 -12.01 4.80 -14.62
CA SER A 114 -12.99 5.72 -14.04
C SER A 114 -12.40 6.56 -12.91
N SER A 115 -12.73 7.84 -12.86
CA SER A 115 -12.40 8.71 -11.72
C SER A 115 -13.22 8.36 -10.48
N SER A 116 -14.44 7.83 -10.64
CA SER A 116 -15.34 7.52 -9.52
C SER A 116 -14.78 6.54 -8.49
N VAL A 117 -13.90 5.63 -8.91
CA VAL A 117 -13.23 4.70 -7.97
C VAL A 117 -12.11 5.41 -7.21
N ALA A 118 -11.42 6.36 -7.85
CA ALA A 118 -10.34 7.14 -7.26
C ALA A 118 -10.89 8.22 -6.31
N GLU A 119 -12.01 8.85 -6.67
CA GLU A 119 -12.69 9.89 -5.90
C GLU A 119 -13.05 9.41 -4.49
N LYS A 120 -13.51 8.16 -4.35
CA LYS A 120 -13.82 7.57 -3.03
C LYS A 120 -12.66 7.66 -2.03
N TYR A 121 -11.42 7.51 -2.48
CA TYR A 121 -10.25 7.60 -1.60
C TYR A 121 -9.92 9.05 -1.21
N VAL A 122 -10.23 10.01 -2.09
CA VAL A 122 -10.08 11.45 -1.81
C VAL A 122 -11.17 11.92 -0.86
N GLU A 123 -12.41 11.47 -1.05
CA GLU A 123 -13.56 11.78 -0.20
C GLU A 123 -13.47 11.16 1.20
N GLU A 124 -12.89 9.97 1.33
CA GLU A 124 -12.66 9.32 2.63
C GLU A 124 -11.46 9.92 3.40
N SER A 125 -10.61 10.73 2.76
CA SER A 125 -9.43 11.35 3.37
C SER A 125 -9.79 12.33 4.48
N ILE A 126 -9.57 11.92 5.73
CA ILE A 126 -9.73 12.78 6.90
C ILE A 126 -8.75 13.96 6.84
N GLY A 127 -7.52 13.73 6.37
CA GLY A 127 -6.51 14.78 6.22
C GLY A 127 -7.00 15.89 5.28
N ASN A 128 -7.61 15.54 4.15
CA ASN A 128 -8.17 16.52 3.23
C ASN A 128 -9.39 17.23 3.83
N LYS A 129 -10.27 16.53 4.54
CA LYS A 129 -11.39 17.17 5.27
C LYS A 129 -10.90 18.20 6.28
N ILE A 130 -9.86 17.89 7.05
CA ILE A 130 -9.25 18.83 8.00
C ILE A 130 -8.63 20.02 7.27
N LYS A 131 -7.86 19.79 6.19
CA LYS A 131 -7.25 20.86 5.39
C LYS A 131 -8.32 21.78 4.77
N THR A 132 -9.38 21.21 4.21
CA THR A 132 -10.51 21.95 3.63
C THR A 132 -11.25 22.74 4.69
N SER A 133 -11.54 22.12 5.84
CA SER A 133 -12.14 22.82 6.99
C SER A 133 -11.29 24.02 7.41
N LYS A 134 -9.98 23.82 7.62
CA LYS A 134 -9.05 24.91 7.94
C LYS A 134 -9.12 26.02 6.91
N ARG A 135 -9.09 25.71 5.60
CA ARG A 135 -9.17 26.71 4.52
C ARG A 135 -10.48 27.50 4.49
N ILE A 136 -11.61 26.85 4.79
CA ILE A 136 -12.92 27.51 4.84
C ILE A 136 -12.94 28.51 5.99
N PHE A 137 -12.46 28.10 7.18
CA PHE A 137 -12.47 28.95 8.37
C PHE A 137 -11.30 29.94 8.43
N SER A 138 -10.21 29.71 7.68
CA SER A 138 -9.05 30.61 7.57
C SER A 138 -9.16 31.57 6.39
N GLY A 139 -10.36 31.86 5.89
CA GLY A 139 -10.55 32.79 4.78
C GLY A 139 -9.78 34.10 5.01
N VAL A 140 -9.07 34.55 3.97
CA VAL A 140 -8.25 35.79 3.82
C VAL A 140 -6.72 35.58 3.92
N PRO A 141 -5.93 36.03 2.93
CA PRO A 141 -4.47 36.12 3.05
C PRO A 141 -4.11 37.25 4.00
N GLY A 142 -3.73 36.91 5.23
CA GLY A 142 -3.28 37.88 6.22
C GLY A 142 -3.10 37.25 7.60
N THR A 143 -1.84 37.03 7.98
CA THR A 143 -1.30 36.99 9.36
C THR A 143 -2.27 36.68 10.50
N SER A 144 -2.07 35.55 11.20
CA SER A 144 -1.43 35.53 12.53
C SER A 144 -1.63 34.21 13.32
N LYS A 145 -0.51 33.78 13.91
CA LYS A 145 -0.26 32.98 15.14
C LYS A 145 -1.23 31.83 15.50
N GLU A 146 -0.66 30.63 15.42
CA GLU A 146 -1.21 29.37 15.93
C GLU A 146 -1.47 29.43 17.44
N ASN A 147 -2.71 29.14 17.85
CA ASN A 147 -3.00 28.59 19.18
C ASN A 147 -3.80 27.29 18.96
N ASN A 148 -3.14 26.16 19.20
CA ASN A 148 -3.70 24.82 19.07
C ASN A 148 -4.62 24.49 20.26
N THR A 149 -5.93 24.59 20.07
CA THR A 149 -6.93 23.95 20.93
C THR A 149 -7.97 23.21 20.09
N GLY A 150 -7.52 22.20 19.36
CA GLY A 150 -8.40 21.16 18.81
C GLY A 150 -8.27 19.91 19.66
N ILE A 151 -9.33 19.53 20.37
CA ILE A 151 -9.42 18.20 20.99
C ILE A 151 -9.53 17.19 19.85
N VAL A 152 -8.40 16.61 19.46
CA VAL A 152 -8.40 15.37 18.69
C VAL A 152 -8.74 14.26 19.67
N VAL A 153 -9.96 13.73 19.60
CA VAL A 153 -10.27 12.44 20.24
C VAL A 153 -9.52 11.38 19.43
N ASN A 154 -8.29 11.13 19.84
CA ASN A 154 -7.39 10.19 19.21
C ASN A 154 -7.47 8.86 19.96
N GLN A 155 -7.95 7.82 19.29
CA GLN A 155 -7.42 6.48 19.52
C GLN A 155 -6.04 6.42 18.88
N ASP A 156 -5.02 6.95 19.56
CA ASP A 156 -3.63 6.83 19.11
C ASP A 156 -2.76 6.29 20.23
N ASN A 157 -2.40 5.01 20.08
CA ASN A 157 -1.07 4.49 20.43
C ASN A 157 -0.59 3.38 19.47
N LEU A 158 -1.22 3.23 18.30
CA LEU A 158 -0.84 2.23 17.29
C LEU A 158 -0.36 2.84 15.96
N ARG A 159 -0.35 4.18 15.85
CA ARG A 159 -0.15 4.89 14.57
C ARG A 159 1.27 4.76 14.01
N GLN A 160 2.30 4.69 14.85
CA GLN A 160 3.67 4.67 14.36
C GLN A 160 4.08 3.29 13.81
N GLU A 161 3.76 2.20 14.52
CA GLU A 161 4.00 0.84 14.04
C GLU A 161 3.13 0.49 12.82
N HIS A 162 1.87 0.98 12.76
CA HIS A 162 1.03 0.84 11.58
C HIS A 162 1.59 1.59 10.36
N ILE A 163 2.18 2.77 10.55
CA ILE A 163 2.81 3.51 9.45
C ILE A 163 4.02 2.75 8.92
N ASP A 164 4.84 2.14 9.77
CA ASP A 164 6.01 1.38 9.33
C ASP A 164 5.63 0.04 8.67
N ILE A 165 4.62 -0.67 9.19
CA ILE A 165 4.09 -1.90 8.58
C ILE A 165 3.34 -1.60 7.26
N VAL A 166 2.68 -0.46 7.13
CA VAL A 166 2.04 -0.05 5.86
C VAL A 166 3.05 0.57 4.88
N ARG A 167 4.12 1.22 5.33
CA ARG A 167 5.22 1.67 4.46
C ARG A 167 6.06 0.50 3.95
N LEU A 168 6.33 -0.49 4.79
CA LEU A 168 7.07 -1.71 4.42
C LEU A 168 6.18 -2.74 3.71
N GLY A 169 4.91 -2.87 4.09
CA GLY A 169 3.96 -3.87 3.59
C GLY A 169 2.97 -3.35 2.56
N GLY A 170 2.47 -2.11 2.68
CA GLY A 170 1.46 -1.54 1.79
C GLY A 170 1.99 -1.14 0.41
N PHE A 171 3.17 -0.53 0.34
CA PHE A 171 3.81 -0.16 -0.92
C PHE A 171 4.31 -1.40 -1.68
N ASN A 172 4.90 -2.36 -0.96
CA ASN A 172 5.39 -3.61 -1.55
C ASN A 172 4.23 -4.53 -1.96
N PHE A 173 3.25 -4.78 -1.10
CA PHE A 173 2.22 -5.79 -1.39
C PHE A 173 1.21 -5.36 -2.46
N PHE A 174 0.88 -4.06 -2.56
CA PHE A 174 -0.07 -3.55 -3.55
C PHE A 174 0.37 -3.87 -4.99
N GLU A 175 1.64 -3.62 -5.27
CA GLU A 175 2.30 -3.89 -6.53
C GLU A 175 2.43 -5.40 -6.80
N PHE A 176 2.75 -6.17 -5.74
CA PHE A 176 2.95 -7.61 -5.86
C PHE A 176 1.66 -8.42 -6.04
N LYS A 177 0.49 -7.91 -5.62
CA LYS A 177 -0.80 -8.55 -5.93
C LYS A 177 -1.12 -8.47 -7.43
N GLN A 178 -0.64 -7.46 -8.16
CA GLN A 178 -0.84 -7.36 -9.61
C GLN A 178 0.01 -8.38 -10.39
N LEU A 179 1.01 -9.03 -9.79
CA LEU A 179 1.69 -10.19 -10.41
C LEU A 179 0.81 -11.44 -10.45
N TYR A 180 -0.35 -11.42 -9.81
CA TYR A 180 -1.31 -12.52 -9.76
C TYR A 180 -2.61 -12.23 -10.55
N PHE A 181 -2.81 -11.02 -11.06
CA PHE A 181 -4.03 -10.61 -11.76
C PHE A 181 -3.73 -9.81 -13.02
#